data_AF-A0A357C9E6-F1
#
_entry.id   AF-A0A357C9E6-F1
#
_cell.length_a   1.000
_cell.length_b   1.000
_cell.length_c   1.000
_cell.angle_alpha   90.00
_cell.angle_beta   90.00
_cell.angle_gamma   90.00
#
_symmetry.space_group_name_H-M   'P 1'
#
loop_
_entity.id
_entity.type
_entity.pdbx_description
1 polymer ?
#
loop_
_entity_poly.entity_id
_entity_poly.type
_entity_poly.pdbx_seq_one_letter_code
_entity_poly.pdbx_strand_id
1 'polypeptide(L)' 'CDEMFLCGTAAQVSPVIEVDHRIVGDGKIGPIADKLQQAFNDVLLGKNDKYKHWLTPIF' A
#
# COMPACT_ATOMS: atom_id res chain seq x y z
N CYS A 1 6.40 17.41 -2.06
CA CYS A 1 5.67 16.13 -1.98
C CYS A 1 6.61 15.17 -1.32
N ASP A 2 6.29 14.72 -0.12
CA ASP A 2 7.20 13.91 0.69
C ASP A 2 7.08 12.42 0.32
N GLU A 3 5.87 11.98 -0.06
CA GLU A 3 5.58 10.61 -0.47
C GLU A 3 4.52 10.56 -1.57
N MET A 4 4.60 9.57 -2.45
CA MET A 4 3.57 9.26 -3.44
C MET A 4 3.37 7.75 -3.53
N PHE A 5 2.15 7.30 -3.78
CA PHE A 5 1.83 5.89 -4.02
C PHE A 5 0.64 5.76 -4.97
N LEU A 6 0.55 4.62 -5.64
CA LEU A 6 -0.59 4.22 -6.45
C LEU A 6 -1.47 3.26 -5.65
N CYS A 7 -2.77 3.30 -5.93
CA CYS A 7 -3.76 2.38 -5.37
C CYS A 7 -4.62 1.73 -6.46
N GLY A 8 -4.86 0.43 -6.37
CA GLY A 8 -5.81 -0.28 -7.24
C GLY A 8 -5.83 -1.79 -6.98
N THR A 9 -6.80 -2.52 -7.51
CA THR A 9 -6.90 -3.97 -7.26
C THR A 9 -5.64 -4.72 -7.71
N ALA A 10 -5.08 -4.36 -8.87
CA ALA A 10 -3.85 -4.96 -9.39
C ALA A 10 -2.59 -4.33 -8.78
N ALA A 11 -2.54 -2.99 -8.71
CA ALA A 11 -1.38 -2.26 -8.19
C ALA A 11 -1.25 -2.34 -6.66
N GLN A 12 -2.28 -2.79 -5.96
CA GLN A 12 -2.40 -2.74 -4.49
C GLN A 12 -2.03 -1.36 -3.97
N VAL A 13 -1.29 -1.26 -2.85
CA VAL A 13 -0.63 -0.02 -2.43
C VAL A 13 0.83 -0.10 -2.88
N SER A 14 1.18 0.69 -3.89
CA SER A 14 2.51 0.70 -4.51
C SER A 14 3.19 2.05 -4.35
N PRO A 15 4.24 2.19 -3.52
CA PRO A 15 5.01 3.43 -3.38
C PRO A 15 5.67 3.85 -4.68
N VAL A 16 5.76 5.16 -4.92
CA VAL A 16 6.43 5.76 -6.08
C VAL A 16 7.53 6.71 -5.59
N ILE A 17 8.76 6.42 -6.01
CA ILE A 17 9.96 7.16 -5.61
C ILE A 17 10.45 8.16 -6.67
N GLU A 18 9.95 8.06 -7.91
CA GLU A 18 10.35 8.91 -9.03
C GLU A 18 9.20 9.08 -10.03
N VAL A 19 9.03 10.30 -10.56
CA VAL A 19 8.08 10.62 -11.64
C VAL A 19 8.78 11.50 -12.65
N ASP A 20 8.80 11.10 -13.92
CA ASP A 20 9.44 11.85 -15.01
C ASP A 20 10.86 12.33 -14.64
N HIS A 21 11.71 11.43 -14.12
CA HIS A 21 13.06 11.73 -13.68
C HIS A 21 13.19 12.72 -12.51
N ARG A 22 12.09 12.97 -11.80
CA ARG A 22 12.07 13.78 -10.58
C ARG A 22 11.84 12.88 -9.39
N ILE A 23 12.81 12.91 -8.46
CA ILE A 23 12.74 12.18 -7.21
C ILE A 23 11.57 12.71 -6.37
N VAL A 24 10.76 11.80 -5.83
CA VAL A 24 9.73 12.09 -4.83
C VAL A 24 10.35 12.01 -3.45
N GLY A 25 10.18 13.04 -2.63
CA GLY A 25 10.81 13.11 -1.30
C GLY A 25 12.33 12.95 -1.37
N ASP A 26 12.84 11.91 -0.72
CA ASP A 26 14.27 11.54 -0.68
C ASP A 26 14.63 10.34 -1.57
N GLY A 27 13.70 9.90 -2.44
CA GLY A 27 13.88 8.75 -3.32
C GLY A 27 13.77 7.41 -2.63
N LYS A 28 13.27 7.37 -1.39
CA LYS A 28 12.97 6.15 -0.66
C LYS A 28 11.47 6.00 -0.47
N ILE A 29 11.07 4.78 -0.12
CA ILE A 29 9.70 4.53 0.32
C ILE A 29 9.51 5.28 1.64
N GLY A 30 8.55 6.19 1.65
CA GLY A 30 8.25 6.93 2.86
C GLY A 30 7.45 6.12 3.88
N PRO A 31 7.50 6.54 5.16
CA PRO A 31 6.90 5.81 6.27
C PRO A 31 5.37 5.66 6.19
N ILE A 32 4.65 6.53 5.49
CA ILE A 32 3.18 6.42 5.37
C ILE A 32 2.81 5.37 4.32
N ALA A 33 3.46 5.40 3.15
CA ALA A 33 3.23 4.43 2.10
C ALA A 33 3.57 3.00 2.56
N ASP A 34 4.66 2.81 3.31
CA ASP A 34 5.05 1.52 3.89
C ASP A 34 4.01 1.01 4.90
N LYS A 35 3.58 1.86 5.85
CA LYS A 35 2.54 1.50 6.84
C LYS A 35 1.22 1.14 6.17
N LEU A 36 0.83 1.87 5.13
CA LEU A 36 -0.39 1.57 4.37
C LEU A 36 -0.28 0.24 3.63
N GLN A 37 0.87 -0.03 3.01
CA GLN A 37 1.12 -1.29 2.31
C GLN A 37 1.04 -2.49 3.29
N GLN A 38 1.68 -2.38 4.46
CA GLN A 38 1.63 -3.41 5.50
C GLN A 38 0.21 -3.64 6.01
N ALA A 39 -0.50 -2.55 6.35
CA ALA A 39 -1.88 -2.64 6.82
C ALA A 39 -2.82 -3.26 5.77
N PHE A 40 -2.64 -2.90 4.50
CA PHE A 40 -3.41 -3.47 3.40
C PHE A 40 -3.15 -4.98 3.25
N ASN A 41 -1.89 -5.40 3.32
CA ASN A 41 -1.51 -6.82 3.26
C ASN A 41 -2.09 -7.63 4.42
N ASP A 42 -2.10 -7.08 5.64
CA ASP A 42 -2.71 -7.75 6.79
C ASP A 42 -4.22 -7.92 6.65
N VAL A 43 -4.89 -6.95 6.03
CA VAL A 43 -6.32 -7.06 5.70
C VAL A 43 -6.56 -8.12 4.65
N LEU A 44 -5.80 -8.14 3.55
CA LEU A 44 -5.95 -9.13 2.48
C LEU A 44 -5.70 -10.56 2.95
N LEU A 45 -4.73 -10.76 3.83
CA LEU A 45 -4.40 -12.06 4.41
C LEU A 45 -5.34 -12.45 5.58
N GLY A 46 -6.34 -11.62 5.90
CA GLY A 46 -7.29 -11.89 6.99
C GLY A 46 -6.67 -11.87 8.38
N LYS A 47 -5.48 -11.28 8.55
CA LYS A 47 -4.80 -11.11 9.84
C LYS A 47 -5.41 -10.00 10.67
N ASN A 48 -6.21 -9.13 10.06
CA ASN A 48 -6.89 -8.03 10.72
C ASN A 48 -8.37 -8.34 10.96
N ASP A 49 -8.72 -8.67 12.22
CA ASP A 49 -10.09 -9.02 12.63
C ASP A 49 -11.12 -7.95 12.29
N LYS A 50 -10.75 -6.67 12.33
CA LYS A 50 -11.65 -5.55 12.04
C LYS A 50 -12.21 -5.61 10.62
N TYR A 51 -11.41 -6.10 9.67
CA TYR A 51 -11.74 -6.09 8.24
C TYR A 51 -12.00 -7.49 7.67
N LYS A 52 -12.03 -8.54 8.50
CA LYS A 52 -12.35 -9.91 8.06
C LYS A 52 -13.66 -10.00 7.26
N HIS A 53 -14.63 -9.15 7.56
CA HIS A 53 -15.91 -9.08 6.86
C HIS A 53 -15.80 -8.65 5.38
N TRP A 54 -14.65 -8.16 4.93
CA TRP A 54 -14.39 -7.89 3.50
C TRP A 54 -13.97 -9.14 2.72
N LEU A 55 -13.52 -10.19 3.42
CA LEU A 55 -13.05 -11.42 2.80
C LEU A 55 -14.20 -12.41 2.68
N THR A 56 -14.42 -12.95 1.48
CA THR A 56 -15.36 -14.05 1.26
C THR A 56 -14.56 -15.36 1.23
N PRO A 57 -14.72 -16.26 2.20
CA PRO A 57 -14.02 -17.53 2.18
C PRO A 57 -14.55 -18.43 1.06
N ILE A 58 -13.64 -19.04 0.30
CA ILE A 58 -13.95 -19.94 -0.81
C ILE A 58 -13.26 -21.29 -0.57
N PHE A 59 -13.87 -22.14 0.25
CA PHE A 59 -13.39 -23.49 0.55
C PHE A 59 -14.50 -24.51 0.35
#